data_AF-A0A6I2Y8A5-F1
#
_entry.id   AF-A0A6I2Y8A5-F1
#
_cell.length_a   1.000
_cell.length_b   1.000
_cell.length_c   1.000
_cell.angle_alpha   90.00
_cell.angle_beta   90.00
_cell.angle_gamma   90.00
#
_symmetry.space_group_name_H-M   'P 1'
#
loop_
_entity.id
_entity.type
_entity.pdbx_description
1 polymer ?
#
loop_
_entity_poly.entity_id
_entity_poly.type
_entity_poly.pdbx_seq_one_letter_code
_entity_poly.pdbx_strand_id
1 'polypeptide(L)'
;MIREVKSAQIESFDRKRALVATAAVIVAVALLAAGSMLFLDHQDFVDWGFLIGPLAWVLACVAAARVAALSLLAGLAGAAIAGIPSALATLTGLHWLGIVVGVLAFAGWSGSARAARL
;
A
#
# COMPACT_ATOMS: atom_id res chain seq x y z
N MET A 1 -18.29 4.88 -33.14
CA MET A 1 -18.96 4.37 -31.91
C MET A 1 -18.11 3.35 -31.13
N ILE A 2 -17.58 2.28 -31.73
CA ILE A 2 -16.80 1.25 -30.99
C ILE A 2 -15.46 1.79 -30.42
N ARG A 3 -14.82 2.74 -31.12
CA ARG A 3 -13.57 3.40 -30.65
C ARG A 3 -13.79 4.30 -29.43
N GLU A 4 -14.90 5.03 -29.41
CA GLU A 4 -15.30 5.93 -28.31
C GLU A 4 -15.59 5.17 -27.00
N VAL A 5 -16.21 3.99 -27.11
CA VAL A 5 -16.48 3.11 -25.96
C VAL A 5 -15.18 2.51 -25.39
N LYS A 6 -14.20 2.18 -26.25
CA LYS A 6 -12.88 1.70 -25.82
C LYS A 6 -12.06 2.78 -25.12
N SER A 7 -12.18 4.05 -25.55
CA SER A 7 -11.54 5.19 -24.89
C SER A 7 -12.21 5.59 -23.57
N ALA A 8 -13.51 5.33 -23.40
CA ALA A 8 -14.22 5.57 -22.14
C ALA A 8 -14.00 4.47 -21.10
N GLN A 9 -13.70 3.24 -21.52
CA GLN A 9 -13.44 2.09 -20.64
C GLN A 9 -11.99 1.98 -20.15
N ILE A 10 -11.03 2.66 -20.81
CA ILE A 10 -9.70 2.91 -20.26
C ILE A 10 -9.76 4.24 -19.49
N GLU A 11 -10.43 4.20 -18.33
CA GLU A 11 -10.23 5.21 -17.30
C GLU A 11 -8.72 5.28 -17.02
N SER A 12 -8.05 6.34 -17.46
CA SER A 12 -6.60 6.35 -17.60
C SER A 12 -5.90 6.16 -16.25
N PHE A 13 -4.99 5.19 -16.21
CA PHE A 13 -4.12 4.98 -15.06
C PHE A 13 -3.22 6.21 -14.87
N ASP A 14 -3.29 6.83 -13.70
CA ASP A 14 -2.46 7.98 -13.36
C ASP A 14 -1.09 7.53 -12.87
N ARG A 15 -0.13 7.48 -13.81
CA ARG A 15 1.25 7.07 -13.53
C ARG A 15 1.94 7.96 -12.50
N LYS A 16 1.71 9.27 -12.54
CA LYS A 16 2.37 10.21 -11.63
C LYS A 16 1.93 9.94 -10.21
N ARG A 17 0.62 9.79 -10.00
CA ARG A 17 0.06 9.47 -8.69
C ARG A 17 0.52 8.11 -8.17
N ALA A 18 0.53 7.09 -9.02
CA ALA A 18 1.06 5.78 -8.67
C ALA A 18 2.53 5.86 -8.21
N LEU A 19 3.38 6.59 -8.95
CA LEU A 19 4.79 6.76 -8.60
C LEU A 19 4.98 7.53 -7.29
N VAL A 20 4.23 8.62 -7.08
CA VAL A 20 4.27 9.40 -5.84
C VAL A 20 3.82 8.56 -4.65
N ALA A 21 2.70 7.84 -4.78
CA ALA A 21 2.19 6.94 -3.75
C ALA A 21 3.20 5.80 -3.45
N THR A 22 3.83 5.25 -4.48
CA THR A 22 4.85 4.18 -4.35
C THR A 22 6.07 4.69 -3.60
N ALA A 23 6.63 5.84 -3.99
CA ALA A 23 7.78 6.42 -3.31
C ALA A 23 7.43 6.72 -1.84
N ALA A 24 6.26 7.32 -1.60
CA ALA A 24 5.81 7.66 -0.26
C ALA A 24 5.58 6.42 0.63
N VAL A 25 4.99 5.34 0.11
CA VAL A 25 4.76 4.12 0.91
C VAL A 25 6.08 3.41 1.22
N ILE A 26 7.04 3.38 0.29
CA ILE A 26 8.38 2.83 0.54
C ILE A 26 9.07 3.60 1.66
N VAL A 27 9.06 4.93 1.59
CA VAL A 27 9.65 5.78 2.64
C VAL A 27 8.94 5.58 3.98
N ALA A 28 7.60 5.55 3.99
CA ALA A 28 6.84 5.34 5.22
C ALA A 28 7.10 3.97 5.85
N VAL A 29 7.14 2.90 5.06
CA VAL A 29 7.51 1.56 5.54
C VAL A 29 8.93 1.55 6.10
N ALA A 30 9.89 2.17 5.41
CA ALA A 30 11.27 2.24 5.88
C ALA A 30 11.39 3.00 7.22
N LEU A 31 10.69 4.13 7.35
CA LEU A 31 10.68 4.91 8.59
C LEU A 31 10.02 4.15 9.75
N LEU A 32 8.89 3.48 9.49
CA LEU A 32 8.20 2.67 10.51
C LEU A 32 9.04 1.46 10.91
N ALA A 33 9.70 0.80 9.97
CA ALA A 33 10.61 -0.30 10.25
C ALA A 33 11.80 0.17 11.09
N ALA A 34 12.45 1.27 10.70
CA ALA A 34 13.56 1.85 11.46
C ALA A 34 13.12 2.27 12.87
N GLY A 35 11.98 2.95 13.00
CA GLY A 35 11.41 3.31 14.31
C GLY A 35 11.13 2.07 15.16
N SER A 36 10.53 1.04 14.57
CA SER A 36 10.25 -0.20 15.30
C SER A 36 11.54 -0.87 15.79
N MET A 37 12.60 -0.89 14.97
CA MET A 37 13.91 -1.41 15.39
C MET A 37 14.58 -0.59 16.51
N LEU A 38 14.22 0.68 16.66
CA LEU A 38 14.75 1.55 17.72
C LEU A 38 13.98 1.43 19.03
N PHE A 39 12.69 1.05 18.98
CA PHE A 39 11.80 1.10 20.13
C PHE A 39 11.23 -0.25 20.57
N LEU A 40 11.35 -1.30 19.75
CA LEU A 40 10.79 -2.62 20.01
C LEU A 40 11.88 -3.69 19.98
N ASP A 41 11.78 -4.63 20.92
CA ASP A 41 12.64 -5.81 20.97
C ASP A 41 12.11 -6.91 20.06
N HIS A 42 12.96 -7.90 19.76
CA HIS A 42 12.56 -9.07 18.97
C HIS A 42 11.32 -9.77 19.56
N GLN A 43 11.19 -9.83 20.89
CA GLN A 43 10.03 -10.48 21.51
C GLN A 43 8.72 -9.72 21.30
N ASP A 44 8.76 -8.39 21.19
CA ASP A 44 7.56 -7.62 20.85
C ASP A 44 7.02 -8.02 19.47
N PHE A 45 7.89 -8.34 18.52
CA PHE A 45 7.48 -8.85 17.21
C PHE A 45 6.97 -10.29 17.25
N VAL A 46 7.46 -11.12 18.18
CA VAL A 46 6.95 -12.49 18.36
C VAL A 46 5.52 -12.44 18.93
N ASP A 47 5.31 -11.61 19.94
CA ASP A 47 4.03 -11.54 20.66
C ASP A 47 2.99 -10.70 19.92
N TRP A 48 3.41 -9.59 19.31
CA TRP A 48 2.53 -8.58 18.73
C TRP A 48 2.74 -8.35 17.23
N GLY A 49 3.64 -9.09 16.57
CA GLY A 49 3.95 -8.90 15.15
C GLY A 49 2.73 -9.04 14.23
N PHE A 50 1.78 -9.90 14.61
CA PHE A 50 0.51 -10.06 13.91
C PHE A 50 -0.34 -8.78 13.88
N LEU A 51 -0.11 -7.85 14.81
CA LEU A 51 -0.78 -6.56 14.90
C LEU A 51 0.13 -5.41 14.44
N ILE A 52 1.40 -5.39 14.87
CA ILE A 52 2.38 -4.35 14.54
C ILE A 52 2.54 -4.24 13.02
N GLY A 53 2.71 -5.37 12.31
CA GLY A 53 2.89 -5.40 10.87
C GLY A 53 1.70 -4.80 10.11
N PRO A 54 0.46 -5.31 10.31
CA PRO A 54 -0.73 -4.75 9.67
C PRO A 54 -1.00 -3.28 10.02
N LEU A 55 -0.76 -2.86 11.27
CA LEU A 55 -0.90 -1.45 11.64
C LEU A 55 0.12 -0.57 10.94
N ALA A 56 1.39 -0.96 10.91
CA ALA A 56 2.44 -0.23 10.20
C ALA A 56 2.12 -0.12 8.71
N TRP A 57 1.62 -1.21 8.11
CA TRP A 57 1.18 -1.22 6.71
C TRP A 57 0.05 -0.23 6.44
N VAL A 58 -1.02 -0.28 7.26
CA VAL A 58 -2.17 0.64 7.11
C VAL A 58 -1.73 2.09 7.27
N LEU A 59 -0.92 2.40 8.28
CA LEU A 59 -0.39 3.74 8.50
C LEU A 59 0.46 4.22 7.31
N ALA A 60 1.34 3.37 6.77
CA ALA A 60 2.15 3.68 5.61
C ALA A 60 1.28 3.97 4.36
N CYS A 61 0.30 3.12 4.07
CA CYS A 61 -0.62 3.31 2.95
C CYS A 61 -1.47 4.58 3.09
N VAL A 62 -1.98 4.86 4.29
CA VAL A 62 -2.77 6.07 4.57
C VAL A 62 -1.93 7.33 4.38
N ALA A 63 -0.70 7.35 4.91
CA ALA A 63 0.23 8.45 4.73
C ALA A 63 0.59 8.65 3.25
N ALA A 64 0.95 7.57 2.55
CA ALA A 64 1.27 7.61 1.13
C ALA A 64 0.09 8.09 0.27
N ALA A 65 -1.12 7.67 0.60
CA ALA A 65 -2.33 8.15 -0.05
C ALA A 65 -2.54 9.65 0.17
N ARG A 66 -2.27 10.21 1.36
CA ARG A 66 -2.30 11.67 1.59
C ARG A 66 -1.27 12.39 0.73
N VAL A 67 -0.04 11.90 0.67
CA VAL A 67 1.03 12.49 -0.16
C VAL A 67 0.65 12.46 -1.65
N ALA A 68 -0.05 11.43 -2.09
CA ALA A 68 -0.57 11.30 -3.45
C ALA A 68 -1.92 12.01 -3.69
N ALA A 69 -2.37 12.87 -2.76
CA ALA A 69 -3.64 13.60 -2.82
C ALA A 69 -4.90 12.73 -2.98
N LEU A 70 -4.89 11.52 -2.42
CA LEU A 70 -6.05 10.61 -2.34
C LEU A 70 -6.77 10.77 -0.99
N SER A 71 -8.06 10.44 -0.94
CA SER A 71 -8.88 10.47 0.29
C SER A 71 -8.51 9.39 1.30
N LEU A 72 -8.85 9.60 2.58
CA LEU A 72 -8.63 8.61 3.64
C LEU A 72 -9.19 7.24 3.29
N LEU A 73 -10.41 7.23 2.75
CA LEU A 73 -11.08 6.01 2.33
C LEU A 73 -10.31 5.30 1.20
N ALA A 74 -9.78 6.03 0.23
CA ALA A 74 -8.93 5.46 -0.81
C ALA A 74 -7.65 4.83 -0.24
N GLY A 75 -7.04 5.47 0.76
CA GLY A 75 -5.84 4.94 1.44
C GLY A 75 -6.14 3.64 2.20
N LEU A 76 -7.24 3.60 2.96
CA LEU A 76 -7.67 2.42 3.71
C LEU A 76 -8.07 1.26 2.78
N ALA A 77 -8.83 1.55 1.72
CA ALA A 77 -9.19 0.54 0.72
C ALA A 77 -7.94 -0.02 0.02
N GLY A 78 -6.99 0.85 -0.32
CA GLY A 78 -5.71 0.44 -0.89
C GLY A 78 -4.90 -0.45 0.06
N ALA A 79 -4.85 -0.09 1.33
CA ALA A 79 -4.19 -0.89 2.36
C ALA A 79 -4.80 -2.29 2.46
N ALA A 80 -6.13 -2.41 2.43
CA ALA A 80 -6.82 -3.70 2.46
C ALA A 80 -6.54 -4.52 1.20
N ILE A 81 -6.71 -3.94 0.02
CA ILE A 81 -6.52 -4.62 -1.28
C ILE A 81 -5.09 -5.15 -1.42
N ALA A 82 -4.10 -4.32 -1.08
CA ALA A 82 -2.70 -4.68 -1.19
C ALA A 82 -2.18 -5.51 -0.01
N GLY A 83 -2.79 -5.34 1.16
CA GLY A 83 -2.43 -6.05 2.39
C GLY A 83 -2.77 -7.53 2.34
N ILE A 84 -3.89 -7.93 1.71
CA ILE A 84 -4.29 -9.35 1.59
C ILE A 84 -3.20 -10.21 0.89
N PRO A 85 -2.79 -9.91 -0.37
CA PRO A 85 -1.78 -10.73 -1.03
C PRO A 85 -0.40 -10.62 -0.36
N SER A 86 -0.06 -9.45 0.21
CA SER A 86 1.17 -9.28 1.02
C SER A 86 1.17 -10.16 2.27
N ALA A 87 0.03 -10.23 2.97
CA ALA A 87 -0.13 -11.04 4.17
C ALA A 87 0.02 -12.53 3.85
N LEU A 88 -0.57 -13.00 2.75
CA LEU A 88 -0.42 -14.40 2.32
C LEU A 88 1.05 -14.78 2.09
N ALA A 89 1.84 -13.92 1.43
CA ALA A 89 3.27 -14.16 1.25
C ALA A 89 4.04 -14.11 2.60
N THR A 90 3.66 -13.19 3.49
CA THR A 90 4.31 -13.08 4.81
C THR A 90 4.04 -14.30 5.68
N LEU A 91 2.81 -14.82 5.67
CA LEU A 91 2.40 -16.01 6.43
C LEU A 91 3.12 -17.29 5.99
N THR A 92 3.68 -17.32 4.78
CA THR A 92 4.51 -18.44 4.28
C THR A 92 6.01 -18.24 4.49
N GLY A 93 6.41 -17.25 5.31
CA GLY A 93 7.80 -16.93 5.60
C GLY A 93 8.48 -16.05 4.54
N LEU A 94 7.76 -15.65 3.48
CA LEU A 94 8.27 -14.81 2.40
C LEU A 94 8.04 -13.32 2.72
N HIS A 95 8.45 -12.88 3.92
CA HIS A 95 8.18 -11.53 4.42
C HIS A 95 8.61 -10.42 3.43
N TRP A 96 9.83 -10.52 2.88
CA TRP A 96 10.34 -9.56 1.90
C TRP A 96 9.54 -9.56 0.59
N LEU A 97 9.10 -10.73 0.12
CA LEU A 97 8.24 -10.82 -1.05
C LEU A 97 6.87 -10.19 -0.77
N GLY A 98 6.34 -10.39 0.43
CA GLY A 98 5.11 -9.74 0.88
C GLY A 98 5.17 -8.24 0.74
N ILE A 99 6.23 -7.60 1.23
CA ILE A 99 6.44 -6.15 1.08
C ILE A 99 6.42 -5.73 -0.39
N VAL A 100 7.15 -6.42 -1.26
CA VAL A 100 7.19 -6.10 -2.70
C VAL A 100 5.79 -6.24 -3.33
N VAL A 101 5.09 -7.34 -3.05
CA VAL A 101 3.73 -7.58 -3.55
C VAL A 101 2.76 -6.50 -3.06
N GLY A 102 2.83 -6.14 -1.77
CA GLY A 102 2.01 -5.08 -1.19
C GLY A 102 2.27 -3.74 -1.85
N VAL A 103 3.54 -3.34 -2.01
CA VAL A 103 3.91 -2.07 -2.64
C VAL A 103 3.41 -2.01 -4.09
N LEU A 104 3.60 -3.08 -4.87
CA LEU A 104 3.14 -3.14 -6.26
C LEU A 104 1.61 -3.10 -6.37
N ALA A 105 0.90 -3.83 -5.50
CA ALA A 105 -0.56 -3.83 -5.46
C ALA A 105 -1.09 -2.44 -5.06
N PHE A 106 -0.46 -1.78 -4.08
CA PHE A 106 -0.83 -0.43 -3.66
C PHE A 106 -0.54 0.62 -4.75
N ALA A 107 0.54 0.46 -5.51
CA ALA A 107 0.84 1.29 -6.68
C ALA A 107 -0.24 1.14 -7.76
N GLY A 108 -0.63 -0.10 -8.07
CA GLY A 108 -1.72 -0.39 -9.01
C GLY A 108 -3.06 0.20 -8.57
N TRP A 109 -3.39 0.09 -7.28
CA TRP A 109 -4.59 0.69 -6.71
C TRP A 109 -4.58 2.22 -6.79
N SER A 110 -3.50 2.85 -6.30
CA SER A 110 -3.42 4.31 -6.17
C SER A 110 -3.42 5.04 -7.52
N GLY A 111 -2.90 4.41 -8.59
CA GLY A 111 -3.01 4.96 -9.94
C GLY A 111 -4.37 4.73 -10.62
N SER A 112 -5.25 3.92 -10.03
CA SER A 112 -6.55 3.62 -10.63
C SER A 112 -7.52 4.80 -10.53
N ALA A 113 -8.42 4.92 -11.50
CA ALA A 113 -9.51 5.88 -11.46
C ALA A 113 -10.50 5.59 -10.30
N ARG A 114 -10.59 4.33 -9.84
CA ARG A 114 -11.43 3.99 -8.67
C ARG A 114 -10.91 4.66 -7.41
N ALA A 115 -9.60 4.64 -7.16
CA ALA A 115 -9.00 5.32 -6.02
C ALA A 115 -9.21 6.85 -6.09
N ALA A 116 -9.26 7.42 -7.31
CA ALA A 116 -9.54 8.85 -7.54
C ALA A 116 -10.95 9.29 -7.12
N ARG A 117 -11.89 8.35 -7.05
CA ARG A 117 -13.33 8.61 -6.87
C ARG A 117 -13.83 8.29 -5.46
N LEU A 118 -12.97 7.76 -4.60
CA LEU A 118 -13.26 7.53 -3.19
C LEU A 118 -12.86 8.77 -2.40
#